data_AF-A0A6P1DHJ7-F1
#
_entry.id   AF-A0A6P1DHJ7-F1
#
_cell.length_a   1.000
_cell.length_b   1.000
_cell.length_c   1.000
_cell.angle_alpha   90.00
_cell.angle_beta   90.00
_cell.angle_gamma   90.00
#
_symmetry.space_group_name_H-M   'P 1'
#
loop_
_entity.id
_entity.type
_entity.pdbx_description
1 polymer ?
#
loop_
_entity_poly.entity_id
_entity_poly.type
_entity_poly.pdbx_seq_one_letter_code
_entity_poly.pdbx_strand_id
1 'polypeptide(L)' 'KFTTKTSGMGLGLAMVKNIVDAYDGNVSFTSQVNIGTVFKVKLPKN' A
#
# COMPACT_ATOMS: atom_id res chain seq x y z
N LYS A 1 -5.29 1.70 11.71
CA LYS A 1 -4.39 2.88 11.77
C LYS A 1 -3.27 2.65 10.74
N PHE A 2 -3.18 3.44 9.67
CA PHE A 2 -2.41 3.13 8.44
C PHE A 2 -1.16 4.02 8.22
N THR A 3 -0.63 4.66 9.27
CA THR A 3 0.60 5.48 9.22
C THR A 3 1.53 5.15 10.39
N THR A 4 2.83 5.23 10.13
CA THR A 4 3.91 5.13 11.13
C THR A 4 4.58 6.49 11.41
N LYS A 5 4.14 7.59 10.76
CA LYS A 5 4.63 8.95 11.05
C LYS A 5 3.71 9.69 12.02
N THR A 6 4.32 10.41 12.96
CA THR A 6 3.65 11.24 13.98
C THR A 6 2.98 12.49 13.41
N SER A 7 3.33 12.92 12.20
CA SER A 7 2.66 13.98 11.45
C SER A 7 2.26 13.48 10.06
N GLY A 8 0.95 13.37 9.85
CA GLY A 8 0.30 12.85 8.63
C GLY A 8 -0.81 11.85 8.96
N MET A 9 -2.04 12.08 8.50
CA MET A 9 -3.22 11.24 8.82
C MET A 9 -3.15 9.78 8.33
N GLY A 10 -2.15 9.42 7.51
CA GLY A 10 -2.03 8.06 6.97
C GLY A 10 -3.01 7.71 5.86
N LEU A 11 -3.50 8.73 5.15
CA LEU A 11 -4.48 8.59 4.08
C LEU A 11 -3.86 8.04 2.78
N GLY A 12 -2.55 8.21 2.56
CA GLY A 12 -1.88 7.84 1.31
C GLY A 12 -2.03 6.35 0.96
N LEU A 13 -1.69 5.45 1.88
CA LEU A 13 -1.77 4.01 1.61
C LEU A 13 -3.22 3.52 1.51
N ALA A 14 -4.15 4.14 2.25
CA ALA A 14 -5.59 3.88 2.12
C ALA A 14 -6.12 4.31 0.75
N MET A 15 -5.69 5.46 0.22
CA MET A 15 -6.01 5.89 -1.14
C MET A 15 -5.45 4.92 -2.18
N VAL A 16 -4.20 4.48 -2.04
CA VAL A 16 -3.60 3.49 -2.95
C VAL A 16 -4.40 2.18 -2.93
N LYS A 17 -4.82 1.70 -1.76
CA LYS A 17 -5.65 0.50 -1.65
C LYS A 17 -6.98 0.66 -2.41
N ASN A 18 -7.68 1.77 -2.17
CA ASN A 18 -8.95 2.05 -2.85
C ASN A 18 -8.79 2.15 -4.38
N ILE A 19 -7.74 2.81 -4.87
CA ILE A 19 -7.47 2.91 -6.30
C ILE A 19 -7.19 1.52 -6.87
N VAL A 20 -6.32 0.74 -6.25
CA VAL A 20 -5.95 -0.59 -6.76
C VAL A 20 -7.15 -1.54 -6.76
N ASP A 21 -7.96 -1.53 -5.70
CA ASP A 21 -9.18 -2.36 -5.61
C ASP A 21 -10.22 -1.95 -6.68
N ALA A 22 -10.35 -0.66 -6.99
CA ALA A 22 -11.28 -0.16 -8.02
C ALA A 22 -10.91 -0.59 -9.46
N TYR A 23 -9.66 -1.01 -9.68
CA TYR A 23 -9.17 -1.54 -10.95
C TYR A 23 -9.08 -3.07 -10.93
N ASP A 24 -9.77 -3.76 -10.01
CA ASP A 24 -9.66 -5.22 -9.77
C ASP A 24 -8.21 -5.69 -9.58
N GLY A 25 -7.37 -4.78 -9.09
CA GLY A 25 -5.98 -5.02 -8.77
C GLY A 25 -5.79 -5.58 -7.37
N ASN A 26 -4.54 -5.73 -6.98
CA ASN A 26 -4.17 -6.16 -5.63
C ASN A 26 -2.92 -5.44 -5.14
N VAL A 27 -2.95 -4.94 -3.90
CA VAL A 27 -1.77 -4.40 -3.21
C VAL A 27 -1.36 -5.31 -2.06
N SER A 28 -0.08 -5.63 -2.00
CA SER A 28 0.56 -6.44 -0.96
C SER A 28 1.84 -5.76 -0.48
N PHE A 29 2.29 -6.08 0.73
CA PHE A 29 3.55 -5.57 1.25
C PHE A 29 4.33 -6.68 1.95
N THR A 30 5.65 -6.55 1.95
CA THR A 30 6.55 -7.41 2.70
C THR A 30 7.53 -6.50 3.42
N SER A 31 7.65 -6.66 4.73
CA SER A 31 8.55 -5.88 5.57
C SER A 31 9.50 -6.83 6.29
N GLN A 32 10.77 -6.45 6.34
CA GLN A 32 11.78 -7.15 7.14
C GLN A 32 12.47 -6.12 8.04
N VAL A 33 12.49 -6.42 9.34
CA VAL A 33 13.14 -5.58 10.36
C VAL A 33 14.61 -5.38 9.99
N ASN A 34 15.08 -4.13 10.06
CA ASN A 34 16.45 -3.72 9.70
C ASN A 34 16.86 -3.88 8.22
N ILE A 35 15.95 -4.23 7.31
CA ILE A 35 16.22 -4.30 5.86
C ILE A 35 15.35 -3.28 5.12
N GLY A 36 14.05 -3.25 5.41
CA GLY A 36 13.13 -2.31 4.79
C GLY A 36 11.76 -2.91 4.50
N THR A 37 10.95 -2.16 3.76
CA THR A 37 9.59 -2.56 3.37
C THR A 37 9.42 -2.41 1.86
N VAL A 38 8.86 -3.43 1.23
CA VAL A 38 8.54 -3.47 -0.20
C VAL A 38 7.03 -3.53 -0.37
N PHE A 39 6.48 -2.59 -1.12
CA PHE A 39 5.07 -2.60 -1.56
C PHE A 39 4.99 -3.12 -3.00
N LYS A 40 4.08 -4.06 -3.25
CA LYS A 40 3.82 -4.64 -4.56
C LYS A 40 2.38 -4.36 -4.95
N VAL A 41 2.20 -3.73 -6.12
CA VAL A 41 0.89 -3.48 -6.73
C VAL A 41 0.79 -4.36 -7.97
N LYS A 42 -0.30 -5.11 -8.08
CA LYS A 42 -0.67 -5.91 -9.25
C LYS A 42 -1.93 -5.31 -9.83
N LEU A 43 -1.97 -5.12 -11.14
CA LEU A 43 -3.15 -4.71 -11.88
C LEU A 43 -3.48 -5.81 -12.90
N PRO A 44 -4.76 -6.10 -13.17
CA PRO A 44 -5.14 -7.04 -14.21
C PRO A 44 -4.62 -6.56 -15.57
N LYS A 45 -4.22 -7.51 -16.41
CA LYS A 45 -3.74 -7.23 -17.77
C LYS A 45 -4.90 -7.54 -18.72
N ASN A 46 -5.34 -6.51 -19.45
CA ASN A 46 -6.28 -6.66 -20.57
C ASN A 46 -5.75 -7.62 -21.63
#